data_AF-A0A4Q2U5H7-F1
#
_entry.id   AF-A0A4Q2U5H7-F1
#
_cell.length_a   1.000
_cell.length_b   1.000
_cell.length_c   1.000
_cell.angle_alpha   90.00
_cell.angle_beta   90.00
_cell.angle_gamma   90.00
#
_symmetry.space_group_name_H-M   'P 1'
#
loop_
_entity.id
_entity.type
_entity.pdbx_description
1 polymer ?
#
loop_
_entity_poly.entity_id
_entity_poly.type
_entity_poly.pdbx_seq_one_letter_code
_entity_poly.pdbx_strand_id
1 'polypeptide(L)'
;GGVDAAVATYAAGVTEPGHHVAMIGTSMCWGYVTPSADAGHGLIAFPYVIGDDLYVFGGAATAGASVTWYREQFCQAEVAEGRATGRDPHAILEERAAAVAPGSDGVVFLPYLMGERSPVWDGQASGAFVGLNLFHTRAHLYRAVLEGVTLALRHNMESGAKGSVPLEPRLVVVGGAARSDLWMQIIADVTGYPVWTIEEDVEAALGAARMAALGVGLIAREDRDSWITLVERASPDAARKARYDTVFGIYAGLYPALRNSMHALATLRGIATREGSPPPMRS
;
A
#
# COMPACT_ATOMS: atom_id res chain seq x y z
N GLY A 1 25.75 -2.07 -2.63
CA GLY A 1 24.80 -1.36 -3.51
C GLY A 1 23.59 -2.26 -3.73
N GLY A 2 22.43 -1.72 -4.09
CA GLY A 2 21.21 -2.51 -4.18
C GLY A 2 20.12 -1.83 -5.01
N VAL A 3 19.02 -2.55 -5.24
CA VAL A 3 17.82 -2.02 -5.91
C VAL A 3 17.15 -0.98 -4.99
N ASP A 4 16.71 0.14 -5.57
CA ASP A 4 16.13 1.29 -4.87
C ASP A 4 15.13 0.91 -3.77
N ALA A 5 14.12 0.10 -4.08
CA ALA A 5 13.10 -0.33 -3.11
C ALA A 5 13.66 -1.09 -1.90
N ALA A 6 14.68 -1.92 -2.09
CA ALA A 6 15.29 -2.67 -0.98
C ALA A 6 16.23 -1.77 -0.15
N VAL A 7 16.88 -0.79 -0.79
CA VAL A 7 17.68 0.23 -0.09
C VAL A 7 16.81 1.17 0.73
N ALA A 8 15.68 1.62 0.18
CA ALA A 8 14.69 2.42 0.89
C ALA A 8 14.06 1.65 2.05
N THR A 9 13.81 0.35 1.87
CA THR A 9 13.32 -0.54 2.94
C THR A 9 14.32 -0.63 4.09
N TYR A 10 15.62 -0.79 3.78
CA TYR A 10 16.66 -0.78 4.80
C TYR A 10 16.79 0.59 5.50
N ALA A 11 16.68 1.68 4.73
CA ALA A 11 16.65 3.04 5.27
C ALA A 11 15.49 3.21 6.27
N ALA A 12 14.34 2.59 5.99
CA ALA A 12 13.16 2.64 6.83
C ALA A 12 13.21 1.74 8.08
N GLY A 13 14.38 1.16 8.41
CA GLY A 13 14.59 0.40 9.64
C GLY A 13 14.33 -1.10 9.53
N VAL A 14 14.08 -1.63 8.33
CA VAL A 14 13.86 -3.07 8.11
C VAL A 14 15.21 -3.78 8.09
N THR A 15 15.78 -4.09 9.26
CA THR A 15 17.13 -4.65 9.39
C THR A 15 17.19 -6.15 9.71
N GLU A 16 16.06 -6.73 10.12
CA GLU A 16 15.96 -8.11 10.61
C GLU A 16 14.78 -8.84 9.96
N PRO A 17 14.83 -10.19 9.94
CA PRO A 17 13.69 -11.01 9.56
C PRO A 17 12.40 -10.64 10.28
N GLY A 18 11.29 -10.57 9.54
CA GLY A 18 9.97 -10.21 10.06
C GLY A 18 9.69 -8.70 10.05
N HIS A 19 10.71 -7.83 10.08
CA HIS A 19 10.48 -6.39 9.91
C HIS A 19 9.87 -6.12 8.53
N HIS A 20 8.99 -5.13 8.46
CA HIS A 20 8.29 -4.79 7.23
C HIS A 20 7.93 -3.30 7.14
N VAL A 21 7.79 -2.82 5.90
CA VAL A 21 7.45 -1.43 5.60
C VAL A 21 6.47 -1.35 4.44
N ALA A 22 5.52 -0.44 4.52
CA ALA A 22 4.67 -0.02 3.42
C ALA A 22 5.05 1.41 2.98
N MET A 23 5.70 1.51 1.83
CA MET A 23 5.97 2.77 1.14
C MET A 23 4.77 3.14 0.28
N ILE A 24 3.99 4.15 0.69
CA ILE A 24 2.77 4.57 0.02
C ILE A 24 2.96 5.98 -0.54
N GLY A 25 3.46 6.06 -1.76
CA GLY A 25 3.58 7.28 -2.56
C GLY A 25 2.60 7.26 -3.73
N THR A 26 3.03 7.68 -4.92
CA THR A 26 2.25 7.58 -6.17
C THR A 26 1.74 6.14 -6.40
N SER A 27 2.62 5.17 -6.19
CA SER A 27 2.31 3.74 -6.11
C SER A 27 2.60 3.24 -4.68
N MET A 28 2.23 2.00 -4.41
CA MET A 28 2.51 1.36 -3.12
C MET A 28 3.51 0.22 -3.32
N CYS A 29 4.47 0.13 -2.42
CA CYS A 29 5.37 -1.01 -2.28
C CYS A 29 5.35 -1.44 -0.81
N TRP A 30 4.96 -2.69 -0.56
CA TRP A 30 5.08 -3.33 0.73
C TRP A 30 6.18 -4.37 0.65
N GLY A 31 7.15 -4.29 1.55
CA GLY A 31 8.31 -5.16 1.58
C GLY A 31 8.62 -5.64 2.99
N TYR A 32 9.16 -6.85 3.09
CA TYR A 32 9.62 -7.45 4.33
C TYR A 32 10.87 -8.30 4.10
N VAL A 33 11.60 -8.57 5.18
CA VAL A 33 12.83 -9.39 5.14
C VAL A 33 12.54 -10.75 5.76
N THR A 34 13.11 -11.80 5.16
CA THR A 34 12.94 -13.19 5.63
C THR A 34 14.15 -14.04 5.24
N PRO A 35 14.52 -15.07 6.02
CA PRO A 35 15.66 -15.93 5.68
C PRO A 35 15.37 -16.83 4.46
N SER A 36 14.10 -17.10 4.20
CA SER A 36 13.62 -17.89 3.08
C SER A 36 12.26 -17.39 2.60
N ALA A 37 11.96 -17.56 1.32
CA ALA A 37 10.69 -17.14 0.73
C ALA A 37 10.13 -18.24 -0.18
N ASP A 38 8.82 -18.41 -0.15
CA ASP A 38 8.09 -19.13 -1.19
C ASP A 38 7.63 -18.13 -2.27
N ALA A 39 8.19 -18.25 -3.48
CA ALA A 39 7.86 -17.39 -4.62
C ALA A 39 6.46 -17.68 -5.21
N GLY A 40 5.75 -18.71 -4.74
CA GLY A 40 4.45 -19.15 -5.27
C GLY A 40 3.26 -18.24 -4.95
N HIS A 41 3.40 -17.23 -4.11
CA HIS A 41 2.27 -16.43 -3.60
C HIS A 41 2.03 -15.10 -4.32
N GLY A 42 2.59 -14.92 -5.52
CA GLY A 42 2.38 -13.70 -6.31
C GLY A 42 3.15 -12.49 -5.80
N LEU A 43 4.19 -12.70 -4.99
CA LEU A 43 5.16 -11.70 -4.58
C LEU A 43 6.49 -11.92 -5.31
N ILE A 44 7.35 -10.90 -5.31
CA ILE A 44 8.69 -10.98 -5.88
C ILE A 44 9.70 -11.08 -4.73
N ALA A 45 10.66 -12.00 -4.84
CA ALA A 45 11.75 -12.18 -3.89
C ALA A 45 13.11 -12.01 -4.58
N PHE A 46 14.05 -11.35 -3.91
CA PHE A 46 15.46 -11.27 -4.33
C PHE A 46 16.39 -11.09 -3.12
N PRO A 47 17.72 -11.29 -3.25
CA PRO A 47 18.65 -11.15 -2.13
C PRO A 47 18.56 -9.76 -1.47
N TYR A 48 18.56 -9.70 -0.14
CA TYR A 48 18.49 -8.44 0.56
C TYR A 48 19.80 -7.64 0.46
N VAL A 49 19.74 -6.36 0.80
CA VAL A 49 20.90 -5.46 0.66
C VAL A 49 22.00 -5.73 1.69
N ILE A 50 21.66 -6.42 2.78
CA ILE A 50 22.58 -6.77 3.88
C ILE A 50 22.31 -8.20 4.33
N GLY A 51 23.40 -8.95 4.55
CA GLY A 51 23.36 -10.33 5.00
C GLY A 51 22.92 -11.31 3.91
N ASP A 52 22.54 -12.51 4.33
CA ASP A 52 22.12 -13.61 3.45
C ASP A 52 20.59 -13.75 3.36
N ASP A 53 19.86 -12.80 3.96
CA ASP A 53 18.39 -12.78 3.96
C ASP A 53 17.82 -12.42 2.58
N LEU A 54 16.54 -12.71 2.37
CA LEU A 54 15.78 -12.31 1.20
C LEU A 54 14.88 -11.11 1.50
N TYR A 55 14.75 -10.22 0.53
CA TYR A 55 13.72 -9.21 0.50
C TYR A 55 12.58 -9.68 -0.37
N VAL A 56 11.39 -9.70 0.21
CA VAL A 56 10.14 -10.06 -0.47
C VAL A 56 9.27 -8.83 -0.53
N PHE A 57 8.68 -8.55 -1.70
CA PHE A 57 7.82 -7.41 -1.87
C PHE A 57 6.63 -7.67 -2.78
N GLY A 58 5.59 -6.90 -2.54
CA GLY A 58 4.41 -6.74 -3.37
C GLY A 58 3.99 -5.27 -3.38
N GLY A 59 2.93 -4.95 -4.09
CA GLY A 59 2.45 -3.58 -4.11
C GLY A 59 1.43 -3.30 -5.20
N ALA A 60 0.68 -2.22 -5.00
CA ALA A 60 -0.30 -1.75 -5.94
C ALA A 60 0.34 -0.83 -7.00
N ALA A 61 -0.11 -0.92 -8.26
CA ALA A 61 0.32 -0.01 -9.32
C ALA A 61 -0.07 1.45 -9.05
N THR A 62 -1.24 1.67 -8.45
CA THR A 62 -1.70 3.01 -8.06
C THR A 62 -2.11 3.04 -6.59
N ALA A 63 -1.61 4.05 -5.86
CA ALA A 63 -1.94 4.31 -4.47
C ALA A 63 -2.29 5.79 -4.27
N GLY A 64 -1.29 6.63 -3.96
CA GLY A 64 -1.47 8.09 -3.94
C GLY A 64 -1.93 8.65 -5.30
N ALA A 65 -1.56 8.00 -6.41
CA ALA A 65 -2.10 8.32 -7.73
C ALA A 65 -3.63 8.19 -7.79
N SER A 66 -4.22 7.20 -7.12
CA SER A 66 -5.68 7.02 -7.05
C SER A 66 -6.35 8.15 -6.28
N VAL A 67 -5.71 8.62 -5.20
CA VAL A 67 -6.19 9.78 -4.41
C VAL A 67 -6.13 11.06 -5.25
N THR A 68 -4.99 11.30 -5.91
CA THR A 68 -4.81 12.44 -6.81
C THR A 68 -5.81 12.43 -7.96
N TRP A 69 -5.97 11.28 -8.62
CA TRP A 69 -6.96 11.08 -9.69
C TRP A 69 -8.36 11.41 -9.20
N TYR A 70 -8.78 10.87 -8.05
CA TYR A 70 -10.12 11.10 -7.53
C TYR A 70 -10.37 12.58 -7.21
N ARG A 71 -9.41 13.23 -6.56
CA ARG A 71 -9.46 14.68 -6.27
C ARG A 71 -9.63 15.49 -7.55
N GLU A 72 -8.82 15.22 -8.58
CA GLU A 72 -8.80 16.00 -9.82
C GLU A 72 -10.04 15.77 -10.69
N GLN A 73 -10.54 14.54 -10.74
CA GLN A 73 -11.64 14.19 -11.61
C GLN A 73 -13.02 14.45 -10.97
N PHE A 74 -13.13 14.42 -9.64
CA PHE A 74 -14.44 14.48 -8.98
C PHE A 74 -14.60 15.57 -7.92
N CYS A 75 -13.52 16.20 -7.44
CA CYS A 75 -13.56 17.09 -6.27
C CYS A 75 -13.27 18.57 -6.60
N GLN A 76 -13.74 19.06 -7.75
CA GLN A 76 -13.51 20.44 -8.17
C GLN A 76 -14.10 21.46 -7.18
N ALA A 77 -15.19 21.10 -6.49
CA ALA A 77 -15.80 21.93 -5.45
C ALA A 77 -14.87 22.10 -4.24
N GLU A 78 -14.29 21.01 -3.73
CA GLU A 78 -13.32 21.02 -2.64
C GLU A 78 -12.03 21.75 -3.02
N VAL A 79 -11.59 21.60 -4.28
CA VAL A 79 -10.44 22.34 -4.81
C VAL A 79 -10.73 23.85 -4.86
N ALA A 80 -11.91 24.26 -5.32
CA ALA A 80 -12.31 25.66 -5.34
C ALA A 80 -12.43 26.24 -3.93
N GLU A 81 -12.98 25.47 -2.98
CA GLU A 81 -13.04 25.84 -1.57
C GLU A 81 -11.67 26.00 -0.95
N GLY A 82 -10.74 25.08 -1.20
CA GLY A 82 -9.35 25.20 -0.76
C GLY A 82 -8.69 26.48 -1.27
N ARG A 83 -8.90 26.83 -2.54
CA ARG A 83 -8.42 28.10 -3.11
C ARG A 83 -9.05 29.32 -2.44
N ALA A 84 -10.35 29.28 -2.16
CA ALA A 84 -11.06 30.40 -1.53
C ALA A 84 -10.69 30.61 -0.05
N THR A 85 -10.35 29.53 0.65
CA THR A 85 -10.09 29.54 2.10
C THR A 85 -8.61 29.47 2.46
N GLY A 86 -7.72 29.25 1.49
CA GLY A 86 -6.29 29.02 1.71
C GLY A 86 -5.97 27.66 2.36
N ARG A 87 -6.95 26.75 2.44
CA ARG A 87 -6.78 25.40 2.98
C ARG A 87 -6.34 24.42 1.89
N ASP A 88 -5.58 23.40 2.28
CA ASP A 88 -5.29 22.28 1.38
C ASP A 88 -6.59 21.51 1.06
N PRO A 89 -6.94 21.34 -0.24
CA PRO A 89 -8.06 20.50 -0.66
C PRO A 89 -8.03 19.08 -0.10
N HIS A 90 -6.84 18.48 0.13
CA HIS A 90 -6.73 17.17 0.76
C HIS A 90 -7.24 17.18 2.20
N ALA A 91 -6.87 18.19 2.99
CA ALA A 91 -7.33 18.32 4.37
C ALA A 91 -8.85 18.49 4.45
N ILE A 92 -9.46 19.23 3.50
CA ILE A 92 -10.92 19.37 3.41
C ILE A 92 -11.59 18.02 3.11
N LEU A 93 -11.04 17.25 2.16
CA LEU A 93 -11.55 15.94 1.80
C LEU A 93 -11.42 14.94 2.96
N GLU A 94 -10.28 14.92 3.64
CA GLU A 94 -10.03 14.06 4.79
C GLU A 94 -10.96 14.37 5.96
N GLU A 95 -11.17 15.66 6.28
CA GLU A 95 -12.12 16.07 7.33
C GLU A 95 -13.53 15.52 7.06
N ARG A 96 -13.99 15.61 5.81
CA ARG A 96 -15.30 15.11 5.40
C ARG A 96 -15.35 13.58 5.39
N ALA A 97 -14.29 12.93 4.94
CA ALA A 97 -14.20 11.47 4.89
C ALA A 97 -14.05 10.83 6.27
N ALA A 98 -13.48 11.54 7.25
CA ALA A 98 -13.39 11.09 8.63
C ALA A 98 -14.76 10.89 9.28
N ALA A 99 -15.77 11.66 8.84
CA ALA A 99 -17.15 11.55 9.31
C ALA A 99 -17.92 10.35 8.73
N VAL A 100 -17.43 9.73 7.65
CA VAL A 100 -18.02 8.52 7.06
C VAL A 100 -17.63 7.31 7.93
N ALA A 101 -18.49 6.30 8.08
CA ALA A 101 -18.12 5.12 8.86
C ALA A 101 -17.08 4.23 8.12
N PRO A 102 -16.28 3.42 8.85
CA PRO A 102 -15.43 2.39 8.23
C PRO A 102 -16.16 1.53 7.20
N GLY A 103 -15.53 1.23 6.07
CA GLY A 103 -16.15 0.50 4.96
C GLY A 103 -17.07 1.37 4.09
N SER A 104 -16.96 2.69 4.20
CA SER A 104 -17.55 3.69 3.31
C SER A 104 -19.04 3.49 3.01
N ASP A 105 -19.79 3.07 4.04
CA ASP A 105 -21.21 2.71 3.98
C ASP A 105 -21.60 1.76 2.84
N GLY A 106 -20.70 0.82 2.52
CA GLY A 106 -20.93 -0.25 1.55
C GLY A 106 -20.26 -0.01 0.20
N VAL A 107 -19.54 1.10 0.00
CA VAL A 107 -18.77 1.35 -1.22
C VAL A 107 -17.38 0.73 -1.11
N VAL A 108 -17.03 -0.12 -2.06
CA VAL A 108 -15.68 -0.68 -2.21
C VAL A 108 -15.05 -0.15 -3.49
N PHE A 109 -13.79 0.28 -3.37
CA PHE A 109 -12.98 0.70 -4.50
C PHE A 109 -11.90 -0.35 -4.83
N LEU A 110 -11.84 -0.76 -6.09
CA LEU A 110 -10.71 -1.52 -6.64
C LEU A 110 -9.67 -0.53 -7.21
N PRO A 111 -8.44 -0.46 -6.69
CA PRO A 111 -7.47 0.57 -7.05
C PRO A 111 -6.65 0.25 -8.31
N TYR A 112 -7.23 -0.41 -9.31
CA TYR A 112 -6.49 -0.93 -10.48
C TYR A 112 -6.48 0.04 -11.66
N LEU A 113 -6.32 1.35 -11.41
CA LEU A 113 -6.48 2.39 -12.44
C LEU A 113 -5.46 2.27 -13.58
N MET A 114 -4.33 1.59 -13.36
CA MET A 114 -3.27 1.35 -14.35
C MET A 114 -2.99 -0.16 -14.53
N GLY A 115 -4.02 -0.99 -14.40
CA GLY A 115 -3.83 -2.43 -14.18
C GLY A 115 -3.38 -2.70 -12.75
N GLU A 116 -3.04 -3.96 -12.47
CA GLU A 116 -2.53 -4.34 -11.16
C GLU A 116 -1.33 -5.30 -11.24
N ARG A 117 -0.40 -5.12 -10.31
CA ARG A 117 0.73 -6.01 -10.05
C ARG A 117 0.34 -6.97 -8.92
N SER A 118 1.20 -7.20 -7.95
CA SER A 118 0.96 -8.14 -6.87
C SER A 118 -0.30 -7.82 -6.04
N PRO A 119 -1.04 -8.85 -5.60
CA PRO A 119 -0.88 -10.27 -5.96
C PRO A 119 -1.68 -10.68 -7.21
N VAL A 120 -2.37 -9.74 -7.86
CA VAL A 120 -3.34 -10.01 -8.94
C VAL A 120 -2.68 -10.29 -10.31
N TRP A 121 -1.60 -9.58 -10.63
CA TRP A 121 -0.82 -9.69 -11.87
C TRP A 121 -1.66 -9.63 -13.15
N ASP A 122 -2.43 -8.55 -13.29
CA ASP A 122 -3.30 -8.34 -14.45
C ASP A 122 -3.20 -6.91 -14.97
N GLY A 123 -2.51 -6.75 -16.10
CA GLY A 123 -2.39 -5.47 -16.81
C GLY A 123 -3.68 -4.98 -17.46
N GLN A 124 -4.72 -5.83 -17.56
CA GLN A 124 -6.03 -5.47 -18.08
C GLN A 124 -7.07 -5.19 -16.99
N ALA A 125 -6.70 -5.32 -15.71
CA ALA A 125 -7.53 -4.89 -14.60
C ALA A 125 -7.79 -3.38 -14.69
N SER A 126 -8.93 -2.93 -14.16
CA SER A 126 -9.30 -1.51 -14.15
C SER A 126 -9.94 -1.11 -12.83
N GLY A 127 -9.83 0.17 -12.48
CA GLY A 127 -10.48 0.69 -11.28
C GLY A 127 -11.99 0.56 -11.32
N ALA A 128 -12.62 0.35 -10.17
CA ALA A 128 -14.06 0.21 -10.05
C ALA A 128 -14.55 0.71 -8.68
N PHE A 129 -15.69 1.40 -8.65
CA PHE A 129 -16.48 1.59 -7.44
C PHE A 129 -17.68 0.63 -7.49
N VAL A 130 -17.86 -0.15 -6.44
CA VAL A 130 -18.95 -1.12 -6.30
C VAL A 130 -19.75 -0.81 -5.05
N GLY A 131 -21.08 -0.89 -5.12
CA GLY A 131 -21.98 -0.64 -3.98
C GLY A 131 -22.57 0.77 -3.88
N LEU A 132 -22.47 1.58 -4.94
CA LEU A 132 -23.03 2.94 -4.95
C LEU A 132 -24.56 2.94 -4.85
N ASN A 133 -25.07 3.94 -4.12
CA ASN A 133 -26.47 4.28 -3.87
C ASN A 133 -26.62 5.80 -3.77
N LEU A 134 -27.86 6.32 -3.91
CA LEU A 134 -28.14 7.76 -4.04
C LEU A 134 -27.69 8.65 -2.88
N PHE A 135 -27.49 8.10 -1.68
CA PHE A 135 -27.05 8.88 -0.51
C PHE A 135 -25.52 9.05 -0.43
N HIS A 136 -24.75 8.32 -1.23
CA HIS A 136 -23.30 8.43 -1.19
C HIS A 136 -22.83 9.77 -1.74
N THR A 137 -21.86 10.35 -1.05
CA THR A 137 -21.27 11.65 -1.37
C THR A 137 -19.81 11.49 -1.77
N ARG A 138 -19.17 12.57 -2.26
CA ARG A 138 -17.74 12.56 -2.57
C ARG A 138 -16.86 12.14 -1.38
N ALA A 139 -17.29 12.43 -0.15
CA ALA A 139 -16.60 11.97 1.05
C ALA A 139 -16.58 10.44 1.18
N HIS A 140 -17.69 9.77 0.83
CA HIS A 140 -17.77 8.31 0.85
C HIS A 140 -16.84 7.69 -0.19
N LEU A 141 -16.86 8.24 -1.41
CA LEU A 141 -15.98 7.77 -2.49
C LEU A 141 -14.50 8.05 -2.17
N TYR A 142 -14.16 9.21 -1.61
CA TYR A 142 -12.80 9.53 -1.17
C TYR A 142 -12.32 8.53 -0.10
N ARG A 143 -13.13 8.28 0.92
CA ARG A 143 -12.83 7.27 1.93
C ARG A 143 -12.67 5.89 1.31
N ALA A 144 -13.54 5.51 0.39
CA ALA A 144 -13.46 4.23 -0.31
C ALA A 144 -12.16 4.10 -1.11
N VAL A 145 -11.61 5.19 -1.68
CA VAL A 145 -10.29 5.18 -2.32
C VAL A 145 -9.19 4.87 -1.32
N LEU A 146 -9.16 5.54 -0.16
CA LEU A 146 -8.16 5.28 0.90
C LEU A 146 -8.25 3.83 1.40
N GLU A 147 -9.48 3.38 1.67
CA GLU A 147 -9.77 2.01 2.11
C GLU A 147 -9.38 0.99 1.02
N GLY A 148 -9.71 1.23 -0.25
CA GLY A 148 -9.39 0.35 -1.37
C GLY A 148 -7.89 0.13 -1.57
N VAL A 149 -7.09 1.19 -1.49
CA VAL A 149 -5.62 1.08 -1.54
C VAL A 149 -5.09 0.31 -0.33
N THR A 150 -5.69 0.51 0.85
CA THR A 150 -5.31 -0.21 2.07
C THR A 150 -5.70 -1.69 2.03
N LEU A 151 -6.83 -2.02 1.41
CA LEU A 151 -7.24 -3.40 1.16
C LEU A 151 -6.30 -4.09 0.18
N ALA A 152 -5.77 -3.37 -0.82
CA ALA A 152 -4.70 -3.87 -1.68
C ALA A 152 -3.39 -4.13 -0.91
N LEU A 153 -3.04 -3.26 0.06
CA LEU A 153 -1.90 -3.48 0.95
C LEU A 153 -2.11 -4.77 1.76
N ARG A 154 -3.28 -4.92 2.41
CA ARG A 154 -3.62 -6.14 3.14
C ARG A 154 -3.57 -7.38 2.26
N HIS A 155 -4.04 -7.30 1.02
CA HIS A 155 -3.99 -8.43 0.09
C HIS A 155 -2.56 -8.88 -0.19
N ASN A 156 -1.63 -7.92 -0.34
CA ASN A 156 -0.21 -8.22 -0.44
C ASN A 156 0.35 -8.85 0.86
N MET A 157 -0.02 -8.31 2.02
CA MET A 157 0.39 -8.84 3.34
C MET A 157 -0.08 -10.28 3.56
N GLU A 158 -1.35 -10.58 3.29
CA GLU A 158 -1.89 -11.95 3.42
C GLU A 158 -1.28 -12.92 2.39
N SER A 159 -0.81 -12.41 1.24
CA SER A 159 -0.09 -13.23 0.27
C SER A 159 1.32 -13.56 0.77
N GLY A 160 2.02 -12.60 1.38
CA GLY A 160 3.37 -12.81 1.92
C GLY A 160 3.42 -13.65 3.20
N ALA A 161 2.38 -13.57 4.03
CA ALA A 161 2.26 -14.37 5.25
C ALA A 161 2.18 -15.88 4.97
N LYS A 162 1.82 -16.30 3.75
CA LYS A 162 1.62 -17.71 3.39
C LYS A 162 2.91 -18.54 3.23
N GLY A 163 4.09 -17.93 3.38
CA GLY A 163 5.37 -18.63 3.24
C GLY A 163 6.54 -17.99 3.99
N SER A 164 6.30 -17.30 5.10
CA SER A 164 7.32 -16.50 5.80
C SER A 164 7.35 -16.67 7.33
N VAL A 165 8.44 -16.18 7.92
CA VAL A 165 8.51 -15.92 9.37
C VAL A 165 7.39 -14.95 9.78
N PRO A 166 6.91 -15.01 11.04
CA PRO A 166 5.93 -14.03 11.53
C PRO A 166 6.41 -12.60 11.31
N LEU A 167 5.53 -11.77 10.76
CA LEU A 167 5.81 -10.34 10.61
C LEU A 167 5.90 -9.72 12.01
N GLU A 168 6.79 -8.74 12.12
CA GLU A 168 6.88 -7.90 13.29
C GLU A 168 5.52 -7.22 13.55
N PRO A 169 5.08 -7.06 14.83
CA PRO A 169 3.83 -6.39 15.13
C PRO A 169 3.77 -4.92 14.71
N ARG A 170 4.90 -4.28 14.38
CA ARG A 170 4.97 -2.86 13.99
C ARG A 170 5.02 -2.74 12.47
N LEU A 171 3.97 -2.16 11.87
CA LEU A 171 3.97 -1.79 10.46
C LEU A 171 4.50 -0.38 10.28
N VAL A 172 5.70 -0.24 9.69
CA VAL A 172 6.23 1.08 9.32
C VAL A 172 5.57 1.54 8.03
N VAL A 173 5.03 2.76 8.01
CA VAL A 173 4.47 3.40 6.82
C VAL A 173 5.23 4.69 6.54
N VAL A 174 5.67 4.83 5.30
CA VAL A 174 6.35 6.03 4.80
C VAL A 174 5.73 6.51 3.48
N GLY A 175 6.07 7.72 3.06
CA GLY A 175 5.52 8.36 1.86
C GLY A 175 4.29 9.22 2.15
N GLY A 176 3.54 9.55 1.10
CA GLY A 176 2.43 10.51 1.18
C GLY A 176 1.33 10.11 2.17
N ALA A 177 1.08 8.81 2.36
CA ALA A 177 0.07 8.34 3.32
C ALA A 177 0.41 8.69 4.79
N ALA A 178 1.70 8.78 5.14
CA ALA A 178 2.14 9.09 6.51
C ALA A 178 1.78 10.52 6.96
N ARG A 179 1.39 11.39 6.02
CA ARG A 179 0.93 12.75 6.29
C ARG A 179 -0.56 12.83 6.64
N SER A 180 -1.29 11.72 6.51
CA SER A 180 -2.74 11.63 6.71
C SER A 180 -3.08 10.82 7.96
N ASP A 181 -3.56 11.46 9.02
CA ASP A 181 -3.96 10.76 10.26
C ASP A 181 -5.13 9.79 10.00
N LEU A 182 -6.08 10.20 9.14
CA LEU A 182 -7.19 9.34 8.75
C LEU A 182 -6.69 8.08 8.04
N TRP A 183 -5.77 8.22 7.09
CA TRP A 183 -5.26 7.08 6.33
C TRP A 183 -4.41 6.16 7.22
N MET A 184 -3.58 6.72 8.10
CA MET A 184 -2.79 5.92 9.06
C MET A 184 -3.70 5.07 9.97
N GLN A 185 -4.82 5.64 10.44
CA GLN A 185 -5.81 4.87 11.20
C GLN A 185 -6.53 3.81 10.35
N ILE A 186 -6.88 4.11 9.10
CA ILE A 186 -7.46 3.12 8.18
C ILE A 186 -6.47 1.97 7.94
N ILE A 187 -5.18 2.25 7.78
CA ILE A 187 -4.14 1.23 7.63
C ILE A 187 -4.07 0.33 8.86
N ALA A 188 -4.06 0.91 10.07
CA ALA A 188 -4.06 0.14 11.30
C ALA A 188 -5.30 -0.76 11.39
N ASP A 189 -6.48 -0.19 11.19
CA ASP A 189 -7.76 -0.89 11.31
C ASP A 189 -7.95 -1.98 10.24
N VAL A 190 -7.46 -1.78 9.02
CA VAL A 190 -7.59 -2.78 7.93
C VAL A 190 -6.59 -3.91 8.12
N THR A 191 -5.33 -3.58 8.40
CA THR A 191 -4.23 -4.57 8.49
C THR A 191 -4.23 -5.31 9.82
N GLY A 192 -4.69 -4.67 10.89
CA GLY A 192 -4.62 -5.18 12.26
C GLY A 192 -3.27 -4.96 12.94
N TYR A 193 -2.37 -4.17 12.36
CA TYR A 193 -1.05 -3.87 12.91
C TYR A 193 -1.03 -2.43 13.46
N PRO A 194 -0.42 -2.18 14.63
CA PRO A 194 0.03 -0.85 15.01
C PRO A 194 0.88 -0.21 13.91
N VAL A 195 0.53 1.01 13.52
CA VAL A 195 1.16 1.74 12.42
C VAL A 195 2.09 2.80 12.96
N TRP A 196 3.33 2.71 12.50
CA TRP A 196 4.42 3.61 12.84
C TRP A 196 4.85 4.39 11.61
N THR A 197 5.43 5.56 11.80
CA THR A 197 6.13 6.28 10.74
C THR A 197 7.50 6.73 11.24
N ILE A 198 8.30 7.30 10.34
CA ILE A 198 9.61 7.85 10.67
C ILE A 198 9.47 9.37 10.73
N GLU A 199 10.01 9.99 11.77
CA GLU A 199 9.96 11.44 11.96
C GLU A 199 10.81 12.17 10.90
N GLU A 200 11.95 11.59 10.54
CA GLU A 200 12.86 12.11 9.52
C GLU A 200 12.35 11.82 8.10
N ASP A 201 12.69 12.69 7.14
CA ASP A 201 12.49 12.43 5.72
C ASP A 201 13.47 11.35 5.25
N VAL A 202 13.04 10.08 5.39
CA VAL A 202 13.84 8.92 5.00
C VAL A 202 13.67 8.61 3.53
N GLU A 203 14.78 8.74 2.78
CA GLU A 203 14.86 8.38 1.36
C GLU A 203 15.97 7.35 1.09
N ALA A 204 16.01 6.80 -0.12
CA ALA A 204 17.04 5.84 -0.54
C ALA A 204 18.48 6.35 -0.36
N ALA A 205 18.70 7.67 -0.42
CA ALA A 205 20.00 8.29 -0.16
C ALA A 205 20.48 8.03 1.28
N LEU A 206 19.59 8.08 2.28
CA LEU A 206 19.92 7.75 3.67
C LEU A 206 20.29 6.27 3.80
N GLY A 207 19.56 5.39 3.13
CA GLY A 207 19.88 3.95 3.06
C GLY A 207 21.25 3.69 2.44
N ALA A 208 21.59 4.39 1.36
CA ALA A 208 22.90 4.31 0.72
C ALA A 208 24.02 4.80 1.64
N ALA A 209 23.83 5.92 2.33
CA ALA A 209 24.79 6.44 3.31
C ALA A 209 25.00 5.46 4.46
N ARG A 210 23.92 4.86 4.98
CA ARG A 210 23.98 3.87 6.07
C ARG A 210 24.70 2.59 5.63
N MET A 211 24.41 2.08 4.43
CA MET A 211 25.15 0.94 3.87
C MET A 211 26.64 1.25 3.69
N ALA A 212 26.99 2.47 3.25
CA ALA A 212 28.37 2.89 3.11
C ALA A 212 29.08 2.94 4.47
N ALA A 213 28.44 3.54 5.49
CA ALA A 213 28.95 3.59 6.85
C ALA A 213 29.16 2.18 7.44
N LEU A 214 28.23 1.26 7.19
CA LEU A 214 28.35 -0.15 7.59
C LEU A 214 29.54 -0.82 6.87
N GLY A 215 29.67 -0.61 5.56
CA GLY A 215 30.75 -1.19 4.74
C GLY A 215 32.16 -0.72 5.12
N VAL A 216 32.29 0.48 5.70
CA VAL A 216 33.57 1.00 6.23
C VAL A 216 33.74 0.78 7.74
N GLY A 217 32.81 0.10 8.40
CA GLY A 217 32.87 -0.22 9.83
C GLY A 217 32.66 0.98 10.77
N LEU A 218 32.01 2.06 10.30
CA LEU A 218 31.67 3.21 11.14
C LEU A 218 30.44 2.96 12.03
N ILE A 219 29.60 2.00 11.65
CA ILE A 219 28.41 1.57 12.39
C ILE A 219 28.31 0.05 12.38
N ALA A 220 27.59 -0.51 13.36
CA ALA A 220 27.21 -1.91 13.39
C ALA A 220 25.85 -2.13 12.70
N ARG A 221 25.50 -3.39 12.38
CA ARG A 221 24.19 -3.72 11.76
C ARG A 221 23.04 -3.43 12.72
N GLU A 222 23.32 -3.59 14.01
CA GLU A 222 22.39 -3.46 15.13
C GLU A 222 22.07 -1.99 15.47
N ASP A 223 22.82 -1.03 14.92
CA ASP A 223 22.59 0.41 15.07
C ASP A 223 21.38 0.86 14.22
N ARG A 224 20.19 0.30 14.50
CA ARG A 224 18.91 0.60 13.83
C ARG A 224 18.35 1.94 14.27
N ASP A 225 18.25 2.13 15.58
CA ASP A 225 17.44 3.20 16.18
C ASP A 225 18.23 4.51 16.38
N SER A 226 19.52 4.54 16.00
CA SER A 226 20.35 5.75 16.12
C SER A 226 20.26 6.70 14.92
N TRP A 227 19.60 6.28 13.83
CA TRP A 227 19.47 7.06 12.58
C TRP A 227 18.03 7.42 12.21
N ILE A 228 17.05 6.77 12.84
CA ILE A 228 15.63 7.00 12.58
C ILE A 228 14.87 7.04 13.90
N THR A 229 13.92 7.96 13.99
CA THR A 229 13.00 8.10 15.12
C THR A 229 11.64 7.56 14.70
N LEU A 230 11.25 6.42 15.29
CA LEU A 230 9.95 5.80 15.02
C LEU A 230 8.87 6.43 15.90
N VAL A 231 7.77 6.85 15.26
CA VAL A 231 6.61 7.48 15.91
C VAL A 231 5.37 6.63 15.65
N GLU A 232 4.73 6.14 16.70
CA GLU A 232 3.42 5.47 16.57
C GLU A 232 2.37 6.50 16.19
N ARG A 233 1.60 6.20 15.14
CA ARG A 233 0.58 7.11 14.60
C ARG A 233 -0.83 6.59 14.75
N ALA A 234 -0.99 5.27 14.77
CA ALA A 234 -2.29 4.64 14.95
C ALA A 234 -2.15 3.23 15.52
N SER A 235 -3.14 2.86 16.33
CA SER A 235 -3.29 1.51 16.85
C SER A 235 -4.63 0.93 16.35
N PRO A 236 -4.69 -0.37 16.00
CA PRO A 236 -5.88 -0.98 15.43
C PRO A 236 -7.03 -1.03 16.44
N ASP A 237 -8.23 -0.64 16.02
CA ASP A 237 -9.46 -0.86 16.77
C ASP A 237 -10.08 -2.23 16.41
N ALA A 238 -10.34 -3.06 17.42
CA ALA A 238 -10.83 -4.43 17.21
C ALA A 238 -12.21 -4.48 16.52
N ALA A 239 -13.11 -3.55 16.81
CA ALA A 239 -14.44 -3.52 16.21
C ALA A 239 -14.37 -3.06 14.75
N ARG A 240 -13.52 -2.06 14.45
CA ARG A 240 -13.28 -1.60 13.08
C ARG A 240 -12.56 -2.68 12.26
N LYS A 241 -11.58 -3.36 12.85
CA LYS A 241 -10.89 -4.49 12.22
C LYS A 241 -11.85 -5.60 11.82
N ALA A 242 -12.77 -6.00 12.70
CA ALA A 242 -13.78 -7.00 12.37
C ALA A 242 -14.70 -6.55 11.21
N ARG A 243 -15.04 -5.26 11.15
CA ARG A 243 -15.78 -4.70 10.01
C ARG A 243 -14.96 -4.75 8.72
N TYR A 244 -13.68 -4.37 8.77
CA TYR A 244 -12.79 -4.45 7.62
C TYR A 244 -12.46 -5.89 7.19
N ASP A 245 -12.52 -6.87 8.08
CA ASP A 245 -12.43 -8.29 7.72
C ASP A 245 -13.58 -8.70 6.80
N THR A 246 -14.79 -8.23 7.09
CA THR A 246 -15.95 -8.44 6.23
C THR A 246 -15.78 -7.73 4.88
N VAL A 247 -15.34 -6.47 4.90
CA VAL A 247 -15.09 -5.68 3.67
C VAL A 247 -13.99 -6.31 2.83
N PHE A 248 -12.93 -6.83 3.45
CA PHE A 248 -11.83 -7.49 2.75
C PHE A 248 -12.28 -8.77 2.04
N GLY A 249 -13.13 -9.59 2.67
CA GLY A 249 -13.74 -10.75 2.01
C GLY A 249 -14.51 -10.37 0.75
N ILE A 250 -15.26 -9.26 0.80
CA ILE A 250 -15.96 -8.71 -0.38
C ILE A 250 -14.96 -8.24 -1.43
N TYR A 251 -14.00 -7.38 -1.04
CA TYR A 251 -12.96 -6.85 -1.91
C TYR A 251 -12.23 -7.94 -2.69
N ALA A 252 -11.80 -9.01 -2.01
CA ALA A 252 -11.10 -10.13 -2.62
C ALA A 252 -11.96 -10.87 -3.67
N GLY A 253 -13.28 -10.92 -3.47
CA GLY A 253 -14.23 -11.51 -4.41
C GLY A 253 -14.60 -10.63 -5.61
N LEU A 254 -14.40 -9.31 -5.53
CA LEU A 254 -14.83 -8.38 -6.59
C LEU A 254 -14.02 -8.54 -7.87
N TYR A 255 -12.69 -8.66 -7.79
CA TYR A 255 -11.86 -8.75 -8.99
C TYR A 255 -12.20 -10.00 -9.83
N PRO A 256 -12.23 -11.23 -9.27
CA PRO A 256 -12.65 -12.40 -10.04
C PRO A 256 -14.02 -12.25 -10.69
N ALA A 257 -14.98 -11.63 -10.01
CA ALA A 257 -16.32 -11.40 -10.53
C ALA A 257 -16.35 -10.39 -11.69
N LEU A 258 -15.48 -9.37 -11.65
CA LEU A 258 -15.45 -8.30 -12.64
C LEU A 258 -14.45 -8.53 -13.78
N ARG A 259 -13.50 -9.47 -13.63
CA ARG A 259 -12.35 -9.67 -14.53
C ARG A 259 -12.74 -9.73 -16.01
N ASN A 260 -13.71 -10.57 -16.38
CA ASN A 260 -14.11 -10.74 -17.78
C ASN A 260 -14.67 -9.45 -18.37
N SER A 261 -15.45 -8.69 -17.60
CA SER A 261 -15.96 -7.38 -18.02
C SER A 261 -14.84 -6.35 -18.13
N MET A 262 -13.91 -6.31 -17.18
CA MET A 262 -12.74 -5.42 -17.24
C MET A 262 -11.91 -5.69 -18.49
N HIS A 263 -11.68 -6.96 -18.83
CA HIS A 263 -10.92 -7.38 -20.00
C HIS A 263 -11.61 -6.99 -21.31
N ALA A 264 -12.92 -7.23 -21.41
CA ALA A 264 -13.70 -6.80 -22.57
C ALA A 264 -13.66 -5.26 -22.75
N LEU A 265 -13.74 -4.50 -21.64
CA LEU A 265 -13.60 -3.05 -21.66
C LEU A 265 -12.16 -2.59 -21.97
N ALA A 266 -11.14 -3.37 -21.64
CA ALA A 266 -9.75 -3.10 -22.03
C ALA A 266 -9.56 -3.25 -23.55
N THR A 267 -10.19 -4.25 -24.17
CA THR A 267 -10.20 -4.40 -25.64
C THR A 267 -10.79 -3.17 -26.34
N LEU A 268 -11.89 -2.61 -25.81
CA LEU A 268 -12.50 -1.39 -26.37
C LEU A 268 -11.58 -0.16 -26.27
N ARG A 269 -10.68 -0.12 -25.28
CA ARG A 269 -9.69 0.96 -25.11
C ARG A 269 -8.47 0.83 -26.04
N GLY A 270 -8.42 -0.21 -26.87
CA GLY A 270 -7.27 -0.48 -27.75
C GLY A 270 -6.07 -1.08 -27.02
N ILE A 271 -6.24 -1.55 -25.78
CA ILE A 271 -5.21 -2.33 -25.08
C ILE A 271 -5.27 -3.74 -25.68
N ALA A 272 -4.41 -4.01 -26.67
CA ALA A 272 -4.30 -5.33 -27.27
C ALA A 272 -4.07 -6.39 -26.18
N THR A 273 -4.84 -7.47 -26.22
CA THR A 273 -4.63 -8.67 -25.41
C THR A 273 -3.23 -9.19 -25.71
N ARG A 274 -2.26 -8.92 -24.84
CA ARG A 274 -1.05 -9.73 -24.81
C ARG A 274 -1.47 -11.06 -24.20
N GLU A 275 -1.73 -12.05 -25.04
CA GLU A 275 -1.80 -13.44 -24.62
C GLU A 275 -0.48 -13.80 -23.92
N GLY A 276 -0.46 -13.69 -22.60
CA GLY A 276 0.63 -14.16 -21.76
C GLY A 276 0.32 -15.59 -21.36
N SER A 277 0.88 -16.57 -22.07
CA SER A 277 1.14 -17.87 -21.47
C SER A 277 1.90 -17.64 -20.15
N PRO A 278 1.57 -18.35 -19.06
CA PRO A 278 2.37 -18.26 -17.84
C PRO A 278 3.83 -18.61 -18.19
N PRO A 279 4.82 -17.94 -17.57
CA PRO A 279 6.21 -18.34 -17.75
C PRO A 279 6.33 -19.83 -17.38
N PRO A 280 7.12 -20.64 -18.11
CA PRO A 280 7.29 -22.04 -17.77
C PRO A 280 7.81 -22.10 -16.33
N MET A 281 7.07 -22.79 -15.45
CA MET A 281 7.57 -23.17 -14.14
C MET A 281 8.85 -23.96 -14.37
N ARG A 282 10.00 -23.35 -14.03
CA ARG A 282 11.26 -24.07 -13.99
C ARG A 282 11.21 -24.98 -12.76
N SER A 283 11.19 -26.28 -13.03
CA SER A 283 11.44 -27.38 -12.09
C SER A 283 12.80 -27.24 -11.42
#